data_AF-A0A417Y500-F1
#
_entry.id   AF-A0A417Y500-F1
#
_cell.length_a   1.000
_cell.length_b   1.000
_cell.length_c   1.000
_cell.angle_alpha   90.00
_cell.angle_beta   90.00
_cell.angle_gamma   90.00
#
_symmetry.space_group_name_H-M   'P 1'
#
loop_
_entity.id
_entity.type
_entity.pdbx_description
1 polymer ?
#
loop_
_entity_poly.entity_id
_entity_poly.type
_entity_poly.pdbx_seq_one_letter_code
_entity_poly.pdbx_strand_id
1 'polypeptide(L)'
;MLNSVDADHTAQSGPPAARTRTRLSQDERRRQLLGIGLRMLVEKPIQDLSLDAVAAEAGISRGLLFHYFPTKTDYYDAVVGAALRRVLRNISPDPDVAADLALRQFVERFYAQVDRRREFYLALVFGSDAISIGGEGVESHRMTVAHRVVDAVGLEPATTPVVHGWTAYVEDRALLWSGTAAAERVPLADEVAHCCRALTALLAA
;
A
#
# COMPACT_ATOMS: atom_id res chain seq x y z
N MET A 1 -6.18 -29.55 80.97
CA MET A 1 -6.11 -28.42 80.01
C MET A 1 -5.29 -28.90 78.84
N LEU A 2 -5.95 -29.25 77.73
CA LEU A 2 -6.01 -28.45 76.49
C LEU A 2 -4.70 -28.57 75.69
N ASN A 3 -4.71 -29.43 74.65
CA ASN A 3 -4.66 -29.05 73.22
C ASN A 3 -3.22 -29.01 72.69
N SER A 4 -2.87 -29.33 71.45
CA SER A 4 -3.55 -29.90 70.28
C SER A 4 -2.44 -29.97 69.20
N VAL A 5 -2.36 -31.10 68.49
CA VAL A 5 -2.24 -31.24 67.02
C VAL A 5 -1.17 -30.43 66.25
N ASP A 6 -0.28 -31.19 65.61
CA ASP A 6 0.29 -31.10 64.26
C ASP A 6 0.20 -29.76 63.48
N ALA A 7 1.37 -29.26 63.09
CA ALA A 7 1.51 -28.31 62.00
C ALA A 7 2.07 -29.05 60.76
N ASP A 8 1.13 -29.53 59.94
CA ASP A 8 1.38 -30.09 58.62
C ASP A 8 1.75 -28.97 57.63
N HIS A 9 2.86 -29.16 56.91
CA HIS A 9 3.46 -28.18 56.01
C HIS A 9 2.82 -28.29 54.62
N THR A 10 1.71 -27.62 54.39
CA THR A 10 1.08 -27.55 53.06
C THR A 10 1.52 -26.30 52.31
N ALA A 11 2.39 -26.53 51.31
CA ALA A 11 2.80 -25.55 50.32
C ALA A 11 1.60 -25.12 49.44
N GLN A 12 1.26 -23.83 49.46
CA GLN A 12 0.28 -23.25 48.54
C GLN A 12 0.95 -22.84 47.23
N SER A 13 0.68 -23.61 46.17
CA SER A 13 0.93 -23.22 44.79
C SER A 13 -0.13 -22.21 44.34
N GLY A 14 0.27 -20.95 44.19
CA GLY A 14 -0.60 -19.88 43.66
C GLY A 14 -0.91 -20.07 42.16
N PRO A 15 -2.09 -19.63 41.67
CA PRO A 15 -2.49 -19.80 40.28
C PRO A 15 -1.62 -18.95 39.32
N PRO A 16 -1.40 -19.41 38.07
CA PRO A 16 -0.58 -18.70 37.10
C PRO A 16 -1.19 -17.35 36.74
N ALA A 17 -0.39 -16.28 36.86
CA ALA A 17 -0.78 -14.93 36.49
C ALA A 17 -1.30 -14.89 35.05
N ALA A 18 -2.56 -14.53 34.90
CA ALA A 18 -3.17 -14.28 33.60
C ALA A 18 -2.37 -13.18 32.90
N ARG A 19 -1.69 -13.54 31.80
CA ARG A 19 -1.08 -12.56 30.89
C ARG A 19 -2.18 -11.64 30.40
N THR A 20 -2.25 -10.43 30.95
CA THR A 20 -3.16 -9.38 30.53
C THR A 20 -2.90 -9.12 29.05
N ARG A 21 -3.72 -9.70 28.17
CA ARG A 21 -3.78 -9.32 26.75
C ARG A 21 -4.21 -7.87 26.72
N THR A 22 -3.24 -6.97 26.62
CA THR A 22 -3.48 -5.54 26.45
C THR A 22 -4.43 -5.37 25.28
N ARG A 23 -5.65 -4.88 25.56
CA ARG A 23 -6.63 -4.60 24.52
C ARG A 23 -6.04 -3.51 23.64
N LEU A 24 -5.63 -3.89 22.42
CA LEU A 24 -5.33 -2.91 21.37
C LEU A 24 -6.54 -1.98 21.23
N SER A 25 -6.28 -0.68 21.09
CA SER A 25 -7.31 0.27 20.71
C SER A 25 -7.95 -0.13 19.38
N GLN A 26 -9.16 0.38 19.12
CA GLN A 26 -9.90 0.07 17.89
C GLN A 26 -9.05 0.38 16.63
N ASP A 27 -8.31 1.48 16.65
CA ASP A 27 -7.43 1.90 15.56
C ASP A 27 -6.18 1.03 15.41
N GLU A 28 -5.59 0.59 16.52
CA GLU A 28 -4.46 -0.35 16.49
C GLU A 28 -4.86 -1.69 15.89
N ARG A 29 -6.06 -2.18 16.24
CA ARG A 29 -6.57 -3.42 15.65
C ARG A 29 -6.82 -3.28 14.16
N ARG A 30 -7.46 -2.19 13.74
CA ARG A 30 -7.68 -1.89 12.32
C ARG A 30 -6.35 -1.84 11.56
N ARG A 31 -5.34 -1.14 12.10
CA ARG A 31 -3.98 -1.08 11.52
C ARG A 31 -3.31 -2.45 11.44
N GLN A 32 -3.46 -3.30 12.46
CA GLN A 32 -2.92 -4.66 12.45
C GLN A 32 -3.52 -5.49 11.31
N LEU A 33 -4.84 -5.48 11.16
CA LEU A 33 -5.55 -6.22 10.11
C LEU A 33 -5.13 -5.78 8.71
N LEU A 34 -4.96 -4.46 8.50
CA LEU A 34 -4.41 -3.93 7.25
C LEU A 34 -2.96 -4.34 7.02
N GLY A 35 -2.14 -4.33 8.08
CA GLY A 35 -0.75 -4.75 8.01
C GLY A 35 -0.58 -6.22 7.60
N ILE A 36 -1.46 -7.11 8.08
CA ILE A 36 -1.50 -8.52 7.68
C ILE A 36 -1.87 -8.63 6.19
N GLY A 37 -2.96 -7.98 5.78
CA GLY A 37 -3.40 -8.01 4.38
C GLY A 37 -2.33 -7.49 3.40
N LEU A 38 -1.64 -6.40 3.76
CA LEU A 38 -0.54 -5.85 2.97
C LEU A 38 0.65 -6.80 2.82
N ARG A 39 0.95 -7.62 3.84
CA ARG A 39 1.99 -8.64 3.72
C ARG A 39 1.55 -9.77 2.81
N MET A 40 0.33 -10.27 2.97
CA MET A 40 -0.22 -11.35 2.14
C MET A 40 -0.29 -10.97 0.65
N LEU A 41 -0.55 -9.70 0.34
CA LEU A 41 -0.56 -9.21 -1.04
C LEU A 41 0.80 -9.32 -1.76
N VAL A 42 1.91 -9.49 -1.04
CA VAL A 42 3.21 -9.72 -1.66
C VAL A 42 3.29 -11.12 -2.28
N GLU A 43 2.54 -12.07 -1.72
CA GLU A 43 2.63 -13.50 -2.08
C GLU A 43 1.54 -13.93 -3.06
N LYS A 44 0.38 -13.27 -3.02
CA LYS A 44 -0.78 -13.65 -3.83
C LYS A 44 -1.64 -12.44 -4.22
N PRO A 45 -2.36 -12.53 -5.36
CA PRO A 45 -3.34 -11.52 -5.75
C PRO A 45 -4.43 -11.28 -4.69
N ILE A 46 -5.03 -10.09 -4.70
CA ILE A 46 -6.05 -9.68 -3.72
C ILE A 46 -7.26 -10.63 -3.68
N GLN A 47 -7.67 -11.18 -4.82
CA GLN A 47 -8.79 -12.11 -4.94
C GLN A 47 -8.54 -13.43 -4.20
N ASP A 48 -7.28 -13.82 -4.04
CA ASP A 48 -6.86 -15.07 -3.38
C ASP A 48 -6.58 -14.85 -1.88
N LEU A 49 -6.71 -13.62 -1.38
CA LEU A 49 -6.45 -13.28 0.01
C LEU A 49 -7.55 -13.82 0.92
N SER A 50 -7.19 -14.81 1.75
CA SER A 50 -8.12 -15.45 2.69
C SER A 50 -8.37 -14.60 3.94
N LEU A 51 -9.61 -14.14 4.13
CA LEU A 51 -10.03 -13.45 5.36
C LEU A 51 -9.91 -14.34 6.61
N ASP A 52 -10.03 -15.66 6.47
CA ASP A 52 -9.85 -16.59 7.60
C ASP A 52 -8.38 -16.65 8.01
N ALA A 53 -7.46 -16.67 7.04
CA ALA A 53 -6.03 -16.59 7.32
C ALA A 53 -5.67 -15.26 8.00
N VAL A 54 -6.23 -14.13 7.53
CA VAL A 54 -6.04 -12.82 8.18
C VAL A 54 -6.52 -12.83 9.63
N ALA A 55 -7.74 -13.32 9.88
CA ALA A 55 -8.31 -13.36 11.22
C ALA A 55 -7.51 -14.28 12.16
N ALA A 56 -7.09 -15.45 11.65
CA ALA A 56 -6.24 -16.39 12.38
C ALA A 56 -4.89 -15.76 12.76
N GLU A 57 -4.21 -15.11 11.81
CA GLU A 57 -2.93 -14.44 12.07
C GLU A 57 -3.07 -13.26 13.04
N ALA A 58 -4.20 -12.54 12.98
CA ALA A 58 -4.52 -11.48 13.96
C ALA A 58 -4.91 -12.01 15.35
N GLY A 59 -5.15 -13.32 15.49
CA GLY A 59 -5.63 -13.95 16.71
C GLY A 59 -7.03 -13.48 17.12
N ILE A 60 -7.92 -13.32 16.13
CA ILE A 60 -9.32 -12.91 16.31
C ILE A 60 -10.28 -13.84 15.53
N SER A 61 -11.58 -13.77 15.83
CA SER A 61 -12.59 -14.45 15.01
C SER A 61 -12.83 -13.72 13.69
N ARG A 62 -13.27 -14.44 12.66
CA ARG A 62 -13.73 -13.85 11.39
C ARG A 62 -14.83 -12.81 11.61
N GLY A 63 -15.77 -13.07 12.54
CA GLY A 63 -16.81 -12.12 12.91
C GLY A 63 -16.26 -10.79 13.45
N LEU A 64 -15.17 -10.84 14.25
CA LEU A 64 -14.53 -9.63 14.73
C LEU A 64 -13.80 -8.86 13.61
N LEU A 65 -13.29 -9.53 12.56
CA LEU A 65 -12.78 -8.85 11.38
C LEU A 65 -13.88 -8.02 10.71
N PHE A 66 -15.07 -8.61 10.50
CA PHE A 66 -16.20 -7.92 9.89
C PHE A 66 -16.76 -6.76 10.74
N HIS A 67 -16.49 -6.75 12.04
CA HIS A 67 -16.79 -5.57 12.88
C HIS A 67 -15.96 -4.34 12.46
N TYR A 68 -14.73 -4.53 11.95
CA TYR A 68 -13.90 -3.43 11.44
C TYR A 68 -14.13 -3.15 9.96
N PHE A 69 -14.47 -4.17 9.17
CA PHE A 69 -14.66 -4.08 7.74
C PHE A 69 -15.96 -4.79 7.38
N PRO A 70 -17.09 -4.07 7.28
CA PRO A 70 -18.43 -4.67 7.22
C PRO A 70 -18.59 -5.74 6.14
N THR A 71 -17.92 -5.56 5.00
CA THR A 71 -17.91 -6.52 3.89
C THR A 71 -16.50 -6.98 3.51
N LYS A 72 -16.42 -8.07 2.73
CA LYS A 72 -15.17 -8.54 2.12
C LYS A 72 -14.55 -7.46 1.25
N THR A 73 -15.39 -6.77 0.48
CA THR A 73 -15.00 -5.64 -0.38
C THR A 73 -14.41 -4.51 0.44
N ASP A 74 -15.04 -4.10 1.56
CA ASP A 74 -14.51 -3.03 2.43
C ASP A 74 -13.11 -3.34 2.96
N TYR A 75 -12.84 -4.61 3.29
CA TYR A 75 -11.51 -5.03 3.72
C TYR A 75 -10.51 -4.95 2.57
N TYR A 76 -10.87 -5.49 1.41
CA TYR A 76 -10.01 -5.47 0.22
C TYR A 76 -9.70 -4.04 -0.23
N ASP A 77 -10.69 -3.17 -0.33
CA ASP A 77 -10.53 -1.76 -0.67
C ASP A 77 -9.62 -1.04 0.32
N ALA A 78 -9.75 -1.35 1.62
CA ALA A 78 -8.89 -0.75 2.63
C ALA A 78 -7.43 -1.22 2.52
N VAL A 79 -7.20 -2.49 2.20
CA VAL A 79 -5.86 -3.05 1.95
C VAL A 79 -5.25 -2.46 0.67
N VAL A 80 -5.99 -2.48 -0.44
CA VAL A 80 -5.57 -1.88 -1.73
C VAL A 80 -5.30 -0.39 -1.56
N GLY A 81 -6.20 0.35 -0.94
CA GLY A 81 -6.00 1.77 -0.64
C GLY A 81 -4.76 2.02 0.23
N ALA A 82 -4.45 1.14 1.18
CA ALA A 82 -3.23 1.23 1.97
C ALA A 82 -1.97 0.94 1.14
N ALA A 83 -2.04 -0.01 0.19
CA ALA A 83 -0.97 -0.30 -0.76
C ALA A 83 -0.72 0.89 -1.69
N LEU A 84 -1.78 1.46 -2.28
CA LEU A 84 -1.71 2.65 -3.14
C LEU A 84 -1.13 3.84 -2.38
N ARG A 85 -1.57 4.11 -1.14
CA ARG A 85 -0.96 5.15 -0.30
C ARG A 85 0.53 4.91 -0.05
N ARG A 86 0.97 3.65 0.06
CA ARG A 86 2.40 3.31 0.19
C ARG A 86 3.15 3.58 -1.10
N VAL A 87 2.60 3.21 -2.26
CA VAL A 87 3.15 3.56 -3.58
C VAL A 87 3.30 5.07 -3.71
N LEU A 88 2.23 5.83 -3.44
CA LEU A 88 2.23 7.29 -3.51
C LEU A 88 3.31 7.92 -2.63
N ARG A 89 3.51 7.43 -1.40
CA ARG A 89 4.60 7.93 -0.54
C ARG A 89 5.98 7.63 -1.09
N ASN A 90 6.17 6.47 -1.74
CA ASN A 90 7.47 6.08 -2.27
C ASN A 90 7.86 6.88 -3.52
N ILE A 91 6.88 7.34 -4.30
CA ILE A 91 7.09 8.10 -5.54
C ILE A 91 7.02 9.61 -5.33
N SER A 92 6.53 10.09 -4.19
CA SER A 92 6.51 11.52 -3.88
C SER A 92 7.93 12.11 -3.94
N PRO A 93 8.13 13.26 -4.61
CA PRO A 93 9.40 13.97 -4.58
C PRO A 93 9.67 14.54 -3.17
N ASP A 94 10.90 14.99 -2.96
CA ASP A 94 11.28 15.70 -1.74
C ASP A 94 10.52 17.03 -1.63
N PRO A 95 10.17 17.47 -0.42
CA PRO A 95 9.52 18.76 -0.24
C PRO A 95 10.48 19.90 -0.62
N ASP A 96 9.90 21.01 -1.07
CA ASP A 96 10.58 22.29 -1.30
C ASP A 96 11.73 22.26 -2.33
N VAL A 97 11.74 21.28 -3.23
CA VAL A 97 12.68 21.24 -4.38
C VAL A 97 12.11 21.99 -5.59
N ALA A 98 12.99 22.42 -6.50
CA ALA A 98 12.58 23.04 -7.75
C ALA A 98 11.69 22.11 -8.59
N ALA A 99 10.72 22.67 -9.32
CA ALA A 99 9.70 21.92 -10.06
C ALA A 99 10.29 20.90 -11.06
N ASP A 100 11.39 21.24 -11.74
CA ASP A 100 12.05 20.35 -12.69
C ASP A 100 12.76 19.17 -11.98
N LEU A 101 13.29 19.41 -10.79
CA LEU A 101 13.84 18.36 -9.94
C LEU A 101 12.75 17.49 -9.33
N ALA A 102 11.63 18.09 -8.88
CA ALA A 102 10.47 17.35 -8.38
C ALA A 102 9.93 16.38 -9.44
N LEU A 103 9.79 16.84 -10.69
CA LEU A 103 9.35 16.00 -11.80
C LEU A 103 10.32 14.86 -12.09
N ARG A 104 11.64 15.13 -12.12
CA ARG A 104 12.65 14.08 -12.31
C ARG A 104 12.61 13.04 -11.20
N GLN A 105 12.60 13.48 -9.94
CA GLN A 105 12.50 12.60 -8.78
C GLN A 105 11.23 11.75 -8.82
N PHE A 106 10.10 12.34 -9.22
CA PHE A 106 8.84 11.62 -9.35
C PHE A 106 8.97 10.45 -10.34
N VAL A 107 9.47 10.72 -11.56
CA VAL A 107 9.64 9.70 -12.59
C VAL A 107 10.65 8.63 -12.15
N GLU A 108 11.81 9.04 -11.62
CA GLU A 108 12.85 8.12 -11.16
C GLU A 108 12.32 7.17 -10.06
N ARG A 109 11.62 7.73 -9.05
CA ARG A 109 11.05 6.95 -7.96
C ARG A 109 9.90 6.06 -8.44
N PHE A 110 9.14 6.49 -9.46
CA PHE A 110 8.12 5.65 -10.09
C PHE A 110 8.74 4.42 -10.76
N TYR A 111 9.78 4.61 -11.58
CA TYR A 111 10.53 3.50 -12.18
C TYR A 111 11.11 2.56 -11.12
N ALA A 112 11.76 3.11 -10.09
CA ALA A 112 12.30 2.31 -8.99
C ALA A 112 11.21 1.56 -8.19
N GLN A 113 10.01 2.11 -8.10
CA GLN A 113 8.87 1.47 -7.44
C GLN A 113 8.34 0.29 -8.27
N VAL A 114 8.25 0.45 -9.60
CA VAL A 114 7.83 -0.61 -10.52
C VAL A 114 8.89 -1.71 -10.59
N ASP A 115 10.17 -1.37 -10.76
CA ASP A 115 11.26 -2.33 -10.90
C ASP A 115 11.44 -3.22 -9.66
N ARG A 116 11.41 -2.62 -8.45
CA ARG A 116 11.55 -3.38 -7.19
C ARG A 116 10.41 -4.35 -6.92
N ARG A 117 9.23 -4.11 -7.49
CA ARG A 117 7.97 -4.78 -7.10
C ARG A 117 7.07 -5.03 -8.31
N ARG A 118 7.63 -5.44 -9.45
CA ARG A 118 6.90 -5.61 -10.71
C ARG A 118 5.67 -6.50 -10.57
N GLU A 119 5.83 -7.70 -10.03
CA GLU A 119 4.72 -8.66 -9.87
C GLU A 119 3.61 -8.11 -8.97
N PHE A 120 3.98 -7.50 -7.84
CA PHE A 120 3.04 -6.83 -6.94
C PHE A 120 2.33 -5.67 -7.62
N TYR A 121 3.04 -4.86 -8.41
CA TYR A 121 2.46 -3.75 -9.16
C TYR A 121 1.47 -4.26 -10.22
N LEU A 122 1.85 -5.31 -10.97
CA LEU A 122 0.98 -5.95 -11.94
C LEU A 122 -0.28 -6.53 -11.29
N ALA A 123 -0.13 -7.22 -10.15
CA ALA A 123 -1.27 -7.74 -9.39
C ALA A 123 -2.18 -6.63 -8.86
N LEU A 124 -1.61 -5.49 -8.42
CA LEU A 124 -2.35 -4.34 -7.90
C LEU A 124 -3.07 -3.55 -9.01
N VAL A 125 -2.45 -3.40 -10.18
CA VAL A 125 -2.92 -2.51 -11.26
C VAL A 125 -3.70 -3.25 -12.36
N PHE A 126 -3.30 -4.48 -12.70
CA PHE A 126 -3.92 -5.27 -13.78
C PHE A 126 -4.65 -6.52 -13.28
N GLY A 127 -4.42 -6.97 -12.04
CA GLY A 127 -5.12 -8.14 -11.47
C GLY A 127 -6.60 -7.89 -11.11
N SER A 128 -7.14 -6.71 -11.43
CA SER A 128 -8.43 -6.20 -10.95
C SER A 128 -9.61 -6.44 -11.89
N ASP A 129 -9.70 -7.59 -12.57
CA ASP A 129 -10.86 -7.86 -13.45
C ASP A 129 -12.22 -7.98 -12.70
N ALA A 130 -12.27 -7.85 -11.37
CA ALA A 130 -13.55 -7.92 -10.65
C ALA A 130 -13.65 -7.14 -9.31
N ILE A 131 -12.62 -6.42 -8.88
CA ILE A 131 -12.74 -5.50 -7.75
C ILE A 131 -12.58 -4.13 -8.35
N SER A 132 -13.72 -3.47 -8.59
CA SER A 132 -13.76 -2.05 -8.89
C SER A 132 -12.88 -1.38 -7.84
N ILE A 133 -11.68 -0.95 -8.23
CA ILE A 133 -10.81 -0.14 -7.38
C ILE A 133 -11.58 1.17 -7.23
N GLY A 134 -12.42 1.19 -6.20
CA GLY A 134 -13.53 2.12 -6.10
C GLY A 134 -14.87 1.53 -6.45
N GLY A 135 -15.74 1.38 -5.45
CA GLY A 135 -17.15 1.67 -5.69
C GLY A 135 -17.34 3.05 -6.32
N GLU A 136 -18.57 3.40 -6.67
CA GLU A 136 -18.93 4.74 -7.15
C GLU A 136 -18.27 5.84 -6.27
N GLY A 137 -17.28 6.54 -6.80
CA GLY A 137 -16.65 7.70 -6.14
C GLY A 137 -15.20 7.59 -5.67
N VAL A 138 -14.48 6.47 -5.86
CA VAL A 138 -13.02 6.45 -5.58
C VAL A 138 -12.23 6.86 -6.82
N GLU A 139 -11.36 7.84 -6.63
CA GLU A 139 -10.44 8.31 -7.65
C GLU A 139 -9.42 7.23 -8.02
N SER A 140 -9.14 7.07 -9.32
CA SER A 140 -8.16 6.09 -9.79
C SER A 140 -6.76 6.42 -9.28
N HIS A 141 -5.92 5.38 -9.09
CA HIS A 141 -4.52 5.58 -8.70
C HIS A 141 -3.79 6.60 -9.58
N ARG A 142 -3.98 6.47 -10.90
CA ARG A 142 -3.38 7.38 -11.88
C ARG A 142 -3.87 8.81 -11.73
N MET A 143 -5.14 9.02 -11.42
CA MET A 143 -5.68 10.37 -11.22
C MET A 143 -5.14 11.01 -9.93
N THR A 144 -5.08 10.24 -8.83
CA THR A 144 -4.42 10.73 -7.60
C THR A 144 -2.94 11.04 -7.82
N VAL A 145 -2.24 10.25 -8.64
CA VAL A 145 -0.87 10.56 -9.06
C VAL A 145 -0.82 11.87 -9.85
N ALA A 146 -1.71 12.04 -10.82
CA ALA A 146 -1.75 13.23 -11.66
C ALA A 146 -1.91 14.51 -10.83
N HIS A 147 -2.85 14.53 -9.88
CA HIS A 147 -3.01 15.64 -8.94
C HIS A 147 -1.72 15.96 -8.17
N ARG A 148 -1.03 14.94 -7.65
CA ARG A 148 0.23 15.16 -6.93
C ARG A 148 1.34 15.73 -7.81
N VAL A 149 1.40 15.34 -9.08
CA VAL A 149 2.37 15.86 -10.02
C VAL A 149 2.04 17.30 -10.38
N VAL A 150 0.76 17.61 -10.64
CA VAL A 150 0.27 18.98 -10.85
C VAL A 150 0.68 19.88 -9.68
N ASP A 151 0.40 19.46 -8.45
CA ASP A 151 0.73 20.20 -7.23
C ASP A 151 2.25 20.37 -7.06
N ALA A 152 3.02 19.28 -7.18
CA ALA A 152 4.46 19.29 -6.93
C ALA A 152 5.27 20.08 -7.97
N VAL A 153 4.77 20.17 -9.20
CA VAL A 153 5.43 20.88 -10.30
C VAL A 153 4.88 22.32 -10.43
N GLY A 154 3.81 22.66 -9.71
CA GLY A 154 3.18 23.98 -9.77
C GLY A 154 2.46 24.22 -11.10
N LEU A 155 1.82 23.19 -11.65
CA LEU A 155 1.05 23.29 -12.89
C LEU A 155 -0.37 23.78 -12.60
N GLU A 156 -1.01 24.38 -13.61
CA GLU A 156 -2.41 24.77 -13.50
C GLU A 156 -3.33 23.54 -13.34
N PRO A 157 -4.35 23.58 -12.46
CA PRO A 157 -5.27 22.44 -12.26
C PRO A 157 -5.95 21.96 -13.54
N ALA A 158 -6.15 22.85 -14.52
CA ALA A 158 -6.71 22.54 -15.83
C ALA A 158 -5.85 21.54 -16.64
N THR A 159 -4.56 21.39 -16.31
CA THR A 159 -3.65 20.45 -16.97
C THR A 159 -3.81 19.00 -16.48
N THR A 160 -4.58 18.77 -15.41
CA THR A 160 -4.76 17.45 -14.80
C THR A 160 -5.09 16.33 -15.81
N PRO A 161 -6.00 16.49 -16.78
CA PRO A 161 -6.27 15.45 -17.76
C PRO A 161 -5.06 15.06 -18.60
N VAL A 162 -4.21 16.03 -18.95
CA VAL A 162 -2.96 15.82 -19.69
C VAL A 162 -1.95 15.08 -18.80
N VAL A 163 -1.78 15.52 -17.56
CA VAL A 163 -0.88 14.86 -16.59
C VAL A 163 -1.36 13.45 -16.25
N HIS A 164 -2.67 13.19 -16.23
CA HIS A 164 -3.25 11.85 -16.08
C HIS A 164 -2.88 10.94 -17.26
N GLY A 165 -3.01 11.42 -18.50
CA GLY A 165 -2.57 10.70 -19.68
C GLY A 165 -1.05 10.44 -19.68
N TRP A 166 -0.26 11.45 -19.32
CA TRP A 166 1.18 11.32 -19.15
C TRP A 166 1.56 10.32 -18.04
N THR A 167 0.80 10.25 -16.96
CA THR A 167 1.04 9.26 -15.88
C THR A 167 0.89 7.84 -16.41
N ALA A 168 -0.15 7.56 -17.21
CA ALA A 168 -0.33 6.26 -17.85
C ALA A 168 0.84 5.94 -18.82
N TYR A 169 1.33 6.96 -19.52
CA TYR A 169 2.50 6.82 -20.40
C TYR A 169 3.79 6.48 -19.63
N VAL A 170 4.06 7.15 -18.51
CA VAL A 170 5.21 6.85 -17.63
C VAL A 170 5.10 5.43 -17.06
N GLU A 171 3.90 5.04 -16.62
CA GLU A 171 3.63 3.71 -16.09
C GLU A 171 3.91 2.60 -17.10
N ASP A 172 3.39 2.72 -18.32
CA ASP A 172 3.63 1.76 -19.40
C ASP A 172 5.13 1.60 -19.70
N ARG A 173 5.86 2.70 -19.83
CA ARG A 173 7.31 2.66 -20.06
C ARG A 173 8.07 2.02 -18.91
N ALA A 174 7.73 2.34 -17.65
CA ALA A 174 8.36 1.74 -16.48
C ALA A 174 8.09 0.21 -16.42
N LEU A 175 6.90 -0.22 -16.86
CA LEU A 175 6.56 -1.64 -16.97
C LEU A 175 7.37 -2.32 -18.09
N LEU A 176 7.52 -1.71 -19.26
CA LEU A 176 8.34 -2.28 -20.34
C LEU A 176 9.82 -2.35 -19.94
N TRP A 177 10.34 -1.27 -19.37
CA TRP A 177 11.72 -1.17 -18.91
C TRP A 177 12.05 -2.21 -17.84
N SER A 178 11.19 -2.37 -16.82
CA SER A 178 11.38 -3.39 -15.77
C SER A 178 11.24 -4.83 -16.28
N GLY A 179 10.49 -5.05 -17.36
CA GLY A 179 10.39 -6.36 -18.01
C GLY A 179 11.59 -6.73 -18.90
N THR A 180 12.42 -5.74 -19.27
CA THR A 180 13.59 -5.94 -20.14
C THR A 180 14.79 -6.48 -19.34
N ALA A 181 15.60 -7.34 -19.95
CA ALA A 181 16.81 -7.87 -19.32
C ALA A 181 17.79 -6.73 -18.97
N ALA A 182 18.41 -6.78 -17.79
CA ALA A 182 19.23 -5.66 -17.28
C ALA A 182 20.35 -5.21 -18.23
N ALA A 183 20.95 -6.14 -18.98
CA ALA A 183 21.99 -5.84 -19.97
C ALA A 183 21.49 -5.10 -21.22
N GLU A 184 20.18 -5.15 -21.48
CA GLU A 184 19.53 -4.55 -22.65
C GLU A 184 18.74 -3.27 -22.29
N ARG A 185 18.65 -2.94 -20.99
CA ARG A 185 17.93 -1.75 -20.53
C ARG A 185 18.65 -0.49 -20.97
N VAL A 186 17.88 0.43 -21.54
CA VAL A 186 18.30 1.84 -21.66
C VAL A 186 18.60 2.38 -20.25
N PRO A 187 19.64 3.23 -20.07
CA PRO A 187 19.91 3.85 -18.78
C PRO A 187 18.67 4.55 -18.21
N LEU A 188 18.40 4.37 -16.91
CA LEU A 188 17.24 5.00 -16.25
C LEU A 188 17.23 6.52 -16.40
N ALA A 189 18.41 7.16 -16.42
CA ALA A 189 18.53 8.59 -16.62
C ALA A 189 17.95 9.05 -17.97
N ASP A 190 18.09 8.24 -19.02
CA ASP A 190 17.58 8.55 -20.35
C ASP A 190 16.05 8.40 -20.39
N GLU A 191 15.51 7.38 -19.72
CA GLU A 191 14.06 7.19 -19.52
C GLU A 191 13.44 8.36 -18.76
N VAL A 192 14.06 8.77 -17.65
CA VAL A 192 13.62 9.91 -16.85
C VAL A 192 13.63 11.19 -17.70
N ALA A 193 14.74 11.47 -18.38
CA ALA A 193 14.86 12.65 -19.24
C ALA A 193 13.82 12.64 -20.36
N HIS A 194 13.54 11.48 -20.94
CA HIS A 194 12.52 11.29 -21.97
C HIS A 194 11.11 11.57 -21.45
N CYS A 195 10.72 10.98 -20.32
CA CYS A 195 9.42 11.21 -19.69
C CYS A 195 9.21 12.67 -19.29
N CYS A 196 10.24 13.37 -18.79
CA CYS A 196 10.16 14.80 -18.50
C CYS A 196 9.90 15.61 -19.78
N ARG A 197 10.66 15.37 -20.86
CA ARG A 197 10.43 16.03 -22.16
C ARG A 197 9.04 15.75 -22.73
N ALA A 198 8.53 14.53 -22.55
CA ALA A 198 7.20 14.15 -23.01
C ALA A 198 6.11 14.99 -22.32
N LEU A 199 6.20 15.22 -21.00
CA LEU A 199 5.25 16.09 -20.30
C LEU A 199 5.32 17.53 -20.84
N THR A 200 6.54 18.07 -20.99
CA THR A 200 6.71 19.42 -21.55
C THR A 200 6.10 19.55 -22.94
N ALA A 201 6.27 18.56 -23.80
CA ALA A 201 5.69 18.56 -25.14
C ALA A 201 4.15 18.47 -25.12
N LEU A 202 3.58 17.65 -24.24
CA LEU A 202 2.13 17.51 -24.08
C LEU A 202 1.46 18.78 -23.53
N LEU A 203 2.16 19.53 -22.67
CA LEU A 203 1.65 20.78 -22.10
C LEU A 203 1.78 21.99 -23.05
N ALA A 204 2.59 21.87 -24.10
CA ALA A 204 2.80 22.92 -25.10
C ALA A 204 1.81 22.84 -26.29
N ALA A 205 1.01 21.77 -26.35
CA ALA A 205 0.02 21.51 -27.40
C ALA A 205 -1.35 22.10 -27.04
#